data_AF-A0A959C9I9-F1
#
_entry.id   AF-A0A959C9I9-F1
#
_cell.length_a   1.000
_cell.length_b   1.000
_cell.length_c   1.000
_cell.angle_alpha   90.00
_cell.angle_beta   90.00
_cell.angle_gamma   90.00
#
_symmetry.space_group_name_H-M   'P 1'
#
loop_
_entity.id
_entity.type
_entity.pdbx_description
1 polymer ?
#
loop_
_entity_poly.entity_id
_entity_poly.type
_entity_poly.pdbx_seq_one_letter_code
_entity_poly.pdbx_strand_id
1 'polypeptide(L)'
;MPFSEILSMAFQNIRANMLRAVLTLLIIAFGIMALVGILTAIDAIAFSLNDNFSGLGANSFSIERKWGEVKSNRGGRRQKIGDPIHFDEAMEFKERFHFPAKVSVSFRATGLA
;
A
#
# COMPACT_ATOMS: atom_id res chain seq x y z
N MET A 1 -39.77 -29.66 29.43
CA MET A 1 -40.03 -28.70 28.34
C MET A 1 -38.89 -28.82 27.36
N PRO A 2 -39.11 -29.36 26.15
CA PRO A 2 -38.06 -29.52 25.16
C PRO A 2 -37.55 -28.15 24.67
N PHE A 3 -36.26 -28.07 24.37
CA PHE A 3 -35.60 -26.84 23.90
C PHE A 3 -36.22 -26.26 22.62
N SER A 4 -36.85 -27.12 21.81
CA SER A 4 -37.62 -26.74 20.62
C SER A 4 -38.84 -25.86 20.94
N GLU A 5 -39.46 -26.06 22.10
CA GLU A 5 -40.63 -25.31 22.53
C GLU A 5 -40.25 -23.88 22.92
N ILE A 6 -39.12 -23.71 23.62
CA ILE A 6 -38.56 -22.40 24.00
C ILE A 6 -38.17 -21.60 22.75
N LEU A 7 -37.54 -22.25 21.77
CA LEU A 7 -37.17 -21.60 20.51
C LEU A 7 -38.41 -21.19 19.71
N SER A 8 -39.43 -22.06 19.65
CA SER A 8 -40.71 -21.75 19.01
C SER A 8 -41.40 -20.55 19.65
N MET A 9 -41.46 -20.50 20.99
CA MET A 9 -42.03 -19.37 21.74
C MET A 9 -41.26 -18.07 21.45
N ALA A 10 -39.92 -18.11 21.38
CA ALA A 10 -39.11 -16.94 21.07
C ALA A 10 -39.41 -16.38 19.66
N PHE A 11 -39.52 -17.23 18.64
CA PHE A 11 -39.91 -16.82 17.29
C PHE A 11 -41.33 -16.23 17.24
N GLN A 12 -42.26 -16.81 18.00
CA GLN A 12 -43.62 -16.31 18.10
C GLN A 12 -43.67 -14.90 18.71
N ASN A 13 -42.86 -14.65 19.74
CA ASN A 13 -42.69 -13.34 20.36
C ASN A 13 -42.06 -12.30 19.43
N ILE A 14 -41.06 -12.68 18.63
CA ILE A 14 -40.46 -11.81 17.61
C ILE A 14 -41.51 -11.43 16.55
N ARG A 15 -42.34 -12.39 16.11
CA ARG A 15 -43.44 -12.12 15.17
C ARG A 15 -44.55 -11.25 15.77
N ALA A 16 -44.82 -11.37 17.06
CA ALA A 16 -45.80 -10.53 17.74
C ALA A 16 -45.37 -9.05 17.81
N ASN A 17 -44.05 -8.77 17.79
CA ASN A 17 -43.51 -7.40 17.86
C ASN A 17 -42.38 -7.17 16.84
N MET A 18 -42.69 -7.36 15.56
CA MET A 18 -41.70 -7.31 14.48
C MET A 18 -40.98 -5.96 14.37
N LEU A 19 -41.70 -4.84 14.50
CA LEU A 19 -41.12 -3.49 14.36
C LEU A 19 -39.98 -3.26 15.35
N ARG A 20 -40.20 -3.61 16.62
CA ARG A 20 -39.19 -3.43 17.67
C ARG A 20 -37.99 -4.36 17.45
N ALA A 21 -38.26 -5.64 17.18
CA ALA A 21 -37.21 -6.64 16.99
C ALA A 21 -36.30 -6.33 15.79
N VAL A 22 -36.88 -5.91 14.66
CA VAL A 22 -36.13 -5.54 13.46
C VAL A 22 -35.30 -4.27 13.72
N LEU A 23 -35.88 -3.24 14.32
CA LEU A 23 -35.14 -2.00 14.60
C LEU A 23 -33.93 -2.25 15.52
N THR A 24 -34.09 -3.06 16.57
CA THR A 24 -32.97 -3.41 17.47
C THR A 24 -31.88 -4.20 16.76
N LEU A 25 -32.27 -5.15 15.89
CA LEU A 25 -31.31 -5.96 15.13
C LEU A 25 -30.55 -5.10 14.13
N LEU A 26 -31.23 -4.16 13.47
CA LEU A 26 -30.60 -3.21 12.55
C LEU A 26 -29.60 -2.30 13.27
N ILE A 27 -29.93 -1.78 14.45
CA ILE A 27 -29.00 -0.92 15.22
C ILE A 27 -27.71 -1.68 15.56
N ILE A 28 -27.82 -2.92 16.03
CA ILE A 28 -26.65 -3.75 16.37
C ILE A 28 -25.84 -4.09 15.11
N ALA A 29 -26.50 -4.52 14.05
CA ALA A 29 -25.86 -4.85 12.79
C ALA A 29 -25.12 -3.64 12.20
N PHE A 30 -25.76 -2.48 12.19
CA PHE A 30 -25.17 -1.24 11.68
C PHE A 30 -24.01 -0.77 12.55
N GLY A 31 -24.11 -0.90 13.88
CA GLY A 31 -23.04 -0.56 14.82
C GLY A 31 -21.78 -1.38 14.60
N ILE A 32 -21.91 -2.71 14.53
CA ILE A 32 -20.77 -3.61 14.31
C ILE A 32 -20.17 -3.39 12.90
N MET A 33 -21.02 -3.26 11.88
CA MET A 33 -20.59 -3.00 10.51
C MET A 33 -19.81 -1.68 10.40
N ALA A 34 -20.28 -0.61 11.04
CA ALA A 34 -19.61 0.69 11.03
C ALA A 34 -18.23 0.63 11.70
N LEU A 35 -18.12 -0.06 12.84
CA LEU A 35 -16.85 -0.25 13.54
C LEU A 35 -15.82 -1.03 12.70
N VAL A 36 -16.23 -2.15 12.10
CA VAL A 36 -15.33 -2.93 11.23
C VAL A 36 -15.00 -2.15 9.95
N GLY A 37 -15.98 -1.41 9.41
CA GLY A 37 -15.82 -0.60 8.21
C GLY A 37 -14.79 0.52 8.38
N ILE A 38 -14.83 1.27 9.49
CA ILE A 38 -13.85 2.35 9.72
C ILE A 38 -12.43 1.80 9.93
N LEU A 39 -12.28 0.69 10.67
CA LEU A 39 -10.97 0.06 10.86
C LEU A 39 -10.37 -0.38 9.52
N THR A 40 -11.17 -1.07 8.70
CA THR A 40 -10.75 -1.54 7.37
C THR A 40 -10.39 -0.36 6.45
N ALA A 41 -11.16 0.73 6.49
CA ALA A 41 -10.88 1.91 5.68
C ALA A 41 -9.58 2.60 6.10
N ILE A 42 -9.31 2.69 7.42
CA ILE A 42 -8.05 3.22 7.95
C ILE A 42 -6.88 2.38 7.46
N ASP A 43 -6.98 1.05 7.54
CA ASP A 43 -5.91 0.15 7.10
C ASP A 43 -5.63 0.29 5.59
N ALA A 44 -6.68 0.40 4.77
CA ALA A 44 -6.54 0.62 3.33
C ALA A 44 -5.85 1.97 3.02
N ILE A 45 -6.21 3.03 3.75
CA ILE A 45 -5.57 4.34 3.61
C ILE A 45 -4.11 4.27 4.07
N ALA A 46 -3.82 3.64 5.21
CA ALA A 46 -2.46 3.48 5.71
C ALA A 46 -1.58 2.69 4.72
N PHE A 47 -2.12 1.62 4.14
CA PHE A 47 -1.45 0.85 3.10
C PHE A 47 -1.15 1.68 1.86
N SER A 48 -2.16 2.39 1.34
CA SER A 48 -2.02 3.26 0.16
C SER A 48 -1.03 4.39 0.42
N LEU A 49 -1.06 5.02 1.60
CA LEU A 49 -0.10 6.05 1.96
C LEU A 49 1.31 5.48 2.04
N ASN A 50 1.52 4.32 2.67
CA ASN A 50 2.83 3.69 2.75
C ASN A 50 3.39 3.30 1.36
N ASP A 51 2.54 2.80 0.47
CA ASP A 51 2.92 2.48 -0.91
C ASP A 51 3.30 3.75 -1.69
N ASN A 52 2.50 4.81 -1.56
CA ASN A 52 2.80 6.11 -2.15
C ASN A 52 4.08 6.73 -1.55
N PHE A 53 4.30 6.67 -0.24
CA PHE A 53 5.53 7.15 0.39
C PHE A 53 6.77 6.34 -0.04
N SER A 54 6.60 5.04 -0.29
CA SER A 54 7.64 4.19 -0.87
C SER A 54 7.94 4.60 -2.33
N GLY A 55 6.92 4.99 -3.09
CA GLY A 55 7.04 5.55 -4.44
C GLY A 55 7.59 6.98 -4.49
N LEU A 56 7.36 7.78 -3.45
CA LEU A 56 7.85 9.16 -3.33
C LEU A 56 9.33 9.27 -2.98
N GLY A 57 10.03 8.15 -2.78
CA GLY A 57 11.47 8.17 -2.54
C GLY A 57 11.86 8.51 -1.10
N ALA A 58 10.92 8.55 -0.15
CA ALA A 58 11.20 8.93 1.23
C ALA A 58 12.25 8.03 1.93
N ASN A 59 12.52 6.84 1.37
CA ASN A 59 13.61 5.94 1.77
C ASN A 59 14.27 5.21 0.57
N SER A 60 14.16 5.73 -0.67
CA SER A 60 14.78 5.11 -1.85
C SER A 60 15.64 6.10 -2.61
N PHE A 61 16.91 5.74 -2.79
CA PHE A 61 17.88 6.50 -3.57
C PHE A 61 18.13 5.77 -4.89
N SER A 62 17.94 6.46 -6.02
CA SER A 62 18.31 5.95 -7.34
C SER A 62 19.68 6.50 -7.74
N ILE A 63 20.60 5.61 -8.12
CA ILE A 63 21.89 5.97 -8.69
C ILE A 63 21.78 5.67 -10.18
N GLU A 64 21.65 6.73 -10.98
CA GLU A 64 21.64 6.63 -12.44
C GLU A 64 22.74 7.52 -13.02
N ARG A 65 23.32 7.08 -14.14
CA ARG A 65 24.20 7.94 -14.93
C ARG A 65 23.46 9.24 -15.23
N LYS A 66 24.11 10.37 -14.96
CA LYS A 66 23.54 11.68 -15.30
C LYS A 66 23.52 11.85 -16.83
N TRP A 67 22.39 11.53 -17.45
CA TRP A 67 22.10 11.84 -18.85
C TRP A 67 21.81 13.34 -18.97
N GLY A 68 22.33 13.97 -20.03
CA GLY A 68 22.40 15.43 -20.20
C GLY A 68 21.08 16.18 -20.40
N GLU A 69 19.95 15.65 -19.92
CA GLU A 69 18.61 16.19 -20.16
C GLU A 69 18.03 16.99 -18.97
N VAL A 70 18.81 17.20 -17.91
CA VAL A 70 18.43 18.19 -16.89
C VAL A 70 18.79 19.57 -17.42
N LYS A 71 17.87 20.19 -18.19
CA LYS A 71 17.96 21.61 -18.60
C LYS A 71 18.00 22.51 -17.37
N SER A 72 19.20 22.70 -16.81
CA SER A 72 19.44 23.73 -15.81
C SER A 72 19.44 25.07 -16.53
N ASN A 73 18.46 25.92 -16.21
CA ASN A 73 18.29 27.26 -16.79
C ASN A 73 19.34 28.27 -16.27
N ARG A 74 20.56 27.80 -16.00
CA ARG A 74 21.63 28.55 -15.34
C ARG A 74 22.78 28.81 -16.32
N GLY A 75 22.59 29.85 -17.14
CA GLY A 75 23.63 30.65 -17.78
C GLY A 75 24.89 29.93 -18.29
N GLY A 76 24.80 29.25 -19.42
CA GLY A 76 25.95 28.97 -20.29
C GLY A 76 26.95 27.90 -19.85
N ARG A 77 26.77 27.23 -18.70
CA ARG A 77 27.62 26.09 -18.31
C ARG A 77 27.10 24.78 -18.91
N ARG A 78 27.83 24.25 -19.90
CA ARG A 78 27.60 22.90 -20.46
C ARG A 78 27.68 21.89 -19.31
N GLN A 79 26.57 21.21 -19.03
CA GLN A 79 26.54 20.19 -17.98
C GLN A 79 27.53 19.07 -18.34
N LYS A 80 28.40 18.73 -17.39
CA LYS A 80 29.32 17.59 -17.53
C LYS A 80 28.50 16.30 -17.53
N ILE A 81 28.71 15.48 -18.56
CA ILE A 81 28.16 14.12 -18.65
C ILE A 81 28.84 13.30 -17.57
N GLY A 82 28.06 12.55 -16.78
CA GLY A 82 28.63 11.61 -15.80
C GLY A 82 29.27 10.42 -16.51
N ASP A 83 30.34 9.89 -15.91
CA ASP A 83 30.99 8.67 -16.38
C ASP A 83 29.97 7.50 -16.44
N PRO A 84 30.10 6.59 -17.41
CA PRO A 84 29.22 5.42 -17.50
C PRO A 84 29.42 4.53 -16.27
N ILE A 85 28.32 4.06 -15.70
CA ILE A 85 28.34 3.06 -14.62
C ILE A 85 28.51 1.68 -15.26
N HIS A 86 29.61 0.99 -14.95
CA HIS A 86 29.85 -0.37 -15.42
C HIS A 86 29.08 -1.40 -14.60
N PHE A 87 28.77 -2.56 -15.20
CA PHE A 87 28.04 -3.64 -14.53
C PHE A 87 28.78 -4.15 -13.28
N ASP A 88 30.10 -4.26 -13.36
CA ASP A 88 30.94 -4.72 -12.25
C ASP A 88 30.88 -3.75 -11.07
N GLU A 89 30.87 -2.43 -11.33
CA GLU A 89 30.73 -1.39 -10.30
C GLU A 89 29.35 -1.47 -9.62
N ALA A 90 28.28 -1.73 -10.39
CA ALA A 90 26.94 -1.89 -9.84
C ALA A 90 26.80 -3.16 -8.98
N MET A 91 27.47 -4.24 -9.36
CA MET A 91 27.52 -5.48 -8.58
C MET A 91 28.34 -5.29 -7.30
N GLU A 92 29.51 -4.65 -7.41
CA GLU A 92 30.38 -4.37 -6.27
C GLU A 92 29.68 -3.43 -5.25
N PHE A 93 28.87 -2.48 -5.74
CA PHE A 93 28.01 -1.68 -4.88
C PHE A 93 27.00 -2.54 -4.13
N LYS A 94 26.30 -3.44 -4.82
CA LYS A 94 25.33 -4.36 -4.21
C LYS A 94 25.97 -5.28 -3.15
N GLU A 95 27.19 -5.76 -3.40
CA GLU A 95 27.91 -6.64 -2.48
C GLU A 95 28.45 -5.90 -1.25
N ARG A 96 28.93 -4.65 -1.40
CA ARG A 96 29.46 -3.86 -0.29
C ARG A 96 28.38 -3.17 0.54
N PHE A 97 27.16 -3.01 0.01
CA PHE A 97 26.07 -2.32 0.69
C PHE A 97 25.37 -3.23 1.71
N HIS A 98 25.85 -3.23 2.96
CA HIS A 98 25.39 -4.10 4.06
C HIS A 98 24.27 -3.49 4.94
N PHE A 99 23.64 -2.40 4.51
CA PHE A 99 22.52 -1.81 5.25
C PHE A 99 21.21 -2.56 4.95
N PRO A 100 20.23 -2.56 5.87
CA PRO A 100 18.93 -3.19 5.67
C PRO A 100 18.10 -2.41 4.63
N ALA A 101 18.43 -2.58 3.35
CA ALA A 101 17.70 -2.03 2.23
C ALA A 101 17.59 -3.05 1.09
N LYS A 102 16.52 -2.94 0.31
CA LYS A 102 16.32 -3.77 -0.88
C LYS A 102 17.08 -3.16 -2.06
N VAL A 103 18.25 -3.72 -2.39
CA VAL A 103 19.08 -3.25 -3.52
C VAL A 103 18.74 -4.05 -4.78
N SER A 104 18.36 -3.35 -5.85
CA SER A 104 18.12 -3.93 -7.18
C SER A 104 18.98 -3.22 -8.23
N VAL A 105 19.65 -4.00 -9.08
CA VAL A 105 20.37 -3.49 -10.24
C VAL A 105 19.49 -3.70 -11.47
N SER A 106 19.21 -2.64 -12.22
CA SER A 106 18.49 -2.72 -13.49
C SER A 106 19.33 -2.10 -14.60
N PHE A 107 19.28 -2.70 -15.79
CA PHE A 107 19.89 -2.15 -16.99
C PHE A 107 18.89 -2.21 -18.13
N ARG A 108 18.92 -1.24 -19.03
CA ARG A 108 18.13 -1.26 -20.25
C ARG A 108 18.95 -1.97 -21.33
N ALA A 109 18.63 -3.23 -21.62
CA ALA A 109 19.21 -3.93 -22.76
C ALA A 109 18.76 -3.26 -24.05
N THR A 110 19.69 -2.83 -24.90
CA THR A 110 19.36 -2.41 -26.26
C THR A 110 18.94 -3.66 -27.03
N GLY A 111 17.69 -3.73 -27.45
CA GLY A 111 17.18 -4.81 -28.29
C GLY A 111 17.77 -4.73 -29.69
N LEU A 112 18.97 -5.27 -29.86
CA LEU A 112 19.58 -5.62 -31.14
C LEU A 112 20.23 -6.98 -30.95
N ALA A 113 19.54 -8.02 -31.42
CA ALA A 113 20.13 -9.31 -31.73
C ALA A 113 20.86 -9.21 -33.07
#